data_AF-A0A3M1PJL8-F1
#
_entry.id   AF-A0A3M1PJL8-F1
#
_cell.length_a   1.000
_cell.length_b   1.000
_cell.length_c   1.000
_cell.angle_alpha   90.00
_cell.angle_beta   90.00
_cell.angle_gamma   90.00
#
_symmetry.space_group_name_H-M   'P 1'
#
loop_
_entity.id
_entity.type
_entity.pdbx_description
1 polymer ?
#
loop_
_entity_poly.entity_id
_entity_poly.type
_entity_poly.pdbx_seq_one_letter_code
_entity_poly.pdbx_strand_id
1 'polypeptide(L)'
;MVLHTYVEKPRQTTDEIVIHAMCAELWIGSKPVAMTQPQHTFGLTPRLIKEYAHQLLDALYEQYGNGQRTGFERYAHEAQHSVSQCPVRPCAYHAAHLEPAIPRGQPR
;
A
#
# COMPACT_ATOMS: atom_id res chain seq x y z
N MET A 1 -1.80 -14.44 5.83
CA MET A 1 -2.00 -13.16 5.13
C MET A 1 -0.78 -12.29 5.26
N VAL A 2 -0.49 -11.48 4.25
CA VAL A 2 0.64 -10.55 4.22
C VAL A 2 0.10 -9.13 4.07
N LEU A 3 0.54 -8.20 4.90
CA LEU A 3 0.31 -6.77 4.70
C LEU A 3 1.44 -6.21 3.83
N HIS A 4 1.12 -5.64 2.68
CA HIS A 4 2.07 -4.95 1.84
C HIS A 4 1.96 -3.45 2.12
N THR A 5 3.09 -2.81 2.44
CA THR A 5 3.18 -1.36 2.60
C THR A 5 4.19 -0.79 1.61
N TYR A 6 3.85 0.33 1.00
CA TYR A 6 4.76 1.10 0.16
C TYR A 6 5.14 2.35 0.92
N VAL A 7 6.42 2.53 1.22
CA VAL A 7 6.88 3.61 2.10
C VAL A 7 7.93 4.50 1.42
N GLU A 8 7.94 5.77 1.79
CA GLU A 8 9.06 6.66 1.49
C GLU A 8 10.20 6.37 2.48
N LYS A 9 11.45 6.38 2.01
CA LYS A 9 12.59 6.23 2.91
C LYS A 9 12.68 7.48 3.81
N PRO A 10 12.81 7.33 5.13
CA PRO A 10 13.15 8.43 6.03
C PRO A 10 14.40 9.16 5.53
N ARG A 11 14.39 10.49 5.51
CA ARG A 11 15.57 11.28 5.14
C ARG A 11 16.54 11.38 6.32
N GLN A 12 15.99 11.34 7.53
CA GLN A 12 16.70 11.32 8.80
C GLN A 12 16.17 10.19 9.68
N THR A 13 16.96 9.77 10.66
CA THR A 13 16.58 8.71 11.62
C THR A 13 15.43 9.09 12.53
N THR A 14 15.15 10.38 12.67
CA THR A 14 14.04 10.93 13.45
C THR A 14 12.76 11.11 12.64
N ASP A 15 12.80 10.93 11.32
CA ASP A 15 11.62 11.13 10.48
C ASP A 15 10.64 9.96 10.69
N GLU A 16 9.36 10.30 10.81
CA GLU A 16 8.31 9.28 10.83
C GLU A 16 8.23 8.55 9.47
N ILE A 17 8.05 7.24 9.52
CA ILE A 17 7.83 6.45 8.31
C ILE A 17 6.43 6.74 7.79
N VAL A 18 6.36 7.35 6.61
CA VAL A 18 5.11 7.62 5.91
C VAL A 18 4.76 6.40 5.06
N ILE A 19 3.64 5.74 5.40
CA ILE A 19 3.02 4.75 4.52
C ILE A 19 2.30 5.52 3.42
N HIS A 20 2.71 5.29 2.19
CA HIS A 20 2.17 5.91 0.99
C HIS A 20 0.97 5.14 0.44
N ALA A 21 1.05 3.81 0.43
CA ALA A 21 -0.03 2.92 0.04
C ALA A 21 0.05 1.59 0.78
N MET A 22 -1.07 0.86 0.87
CA MET A 22 -1.08 -0.50 1.39
C MET A 22 -2.17 -1.39 0.77
N CYS A 23 -1.99 -2.70 0.95
CA CYS A 23 -2.91 -3.76 0.53
C CYS A 23 -2.61 -5.04 1.32
N ALA A 24 -3.59 -5.94 1.39
CA ALA A 24 -3.44 -7.25 2.00
C ALA A 24 -3.45 -8.36 0.94
N GLU A 25 -2.59 -9.35 1.12
CA GLU A 25 -2.51 -10.56 0.28
C GLU A 25 -2.88 -11.80 1.11
N LEU A 26 -3.80 -12.60 0.59
CA LEU A 26 -4.21 -13.89 1.13
C LEU A 26 -3.36 -15.01 0.53
N TRP A 27 -2.83 -15.84 1.42
CA TRP A 27 -2.07 -17.05 1.08
C TRP A 27 -2.74 -18.27 1.69
N ILE A 28 -2.84 -19.35 0.92
CA ILE A 28 -3.28 -20.67 1.40
C ILE A 28 -2.16 -21.65 1.12
N GLY A 29 -1.53 -22.17 2.18
CA GLY A 29 -0.27 -22.89 2.07
C GLY A 29 0.82 -21.98 1.48
N SER A 30 1.45 -22.42 0.39
CA SER A 30 2.51 -21.69 -0.33
C SER A 30 2.02 -20.94 -1.57
N LYS A 31 0.70 -20.79 -1.75
CA LYS A 31 0.13 -20.15 -2.94
C LYS A 31 -0.59 -18.84 -2.58
N PRO A 32 -0.30 -17.72 -3.27
CA PRO A 32 -1.12 -16.51 -3.18
C PRO A 32 -2.47 -16.76 -3.87
N VAL A 33 -3.55 -16.39 -3.19
CA VAL A 33 -4.93 -16.67 -3.64
C VAL A 33 -5.68 -15.39 -3.99
N ALA A 34 -5.48 -14.32 -3.24
CA ALA A 34 -6.15 -13.05 -3.47
C ALA A 34 -5.32 -11.89 -2.95
N MET A 35 -5.54 -10.70 -3.51
CA MET A 35 -4.92 -9.47 -3.05
C MET A 35 -5.95 -8.35 -3.13
N THR A 36 -6.11 -7.59 -2.05
CA THR A 36 -6.92 -6.36 -2.09
C THR A 36 -6.27 -5.35 -3.02
N GLN A 37 -7.05 -4.53 -3.72
CA GLN A 37 -6.49 -3.48 -4.54
C GLN A 37 -5.64 -2.52 -3.66
N PRO A 38 -4.38 -2.23 -4.04
CA PRO A 38 -3.57 -1.27 -3.29
C PRO A 38 -4.21 0.12 -3.31
N GLN A 39 -4.25 0.78 -2.16
CA GLN A 39 -4.79 2.12 -2.04
C GLN A 39 -3.80 3.07 -1.36
N HIS A 40 -3.78 4.31 -1.85
CA HIS A 40 -3.01 5.37 -1.21
C HIS A 40 -3.59 5.73 0.15
N THR A 41 -2.70 6.05 1.08
CA THR A 41 -3.05 6.44 2.45
C THR A 41 -2.81 7.94 2.71
N PHE A 42 -2.79 8.76 1.65
CA PHE A 42 -2.57 10.20 1.75
C PHE A 42 -3.58 10.87 2.68
N GLY A 43 -3.07 11.69 3.61
CA GLY A 43 -3.90 12.43 4.56
C GLY A 43 -4.45 11.58 5.71
N LEU A 44 -4.20 10.26 5.74
CA LEU A 44 -4.58 9.42 6.86
C LEU A 44 -3.57 9.58 8.01
N THR A 45 -4.10 9.70 9.22
CA THR A 45 -3.28 9.70 10.44
C THR A 45 -2.76 8.29 10.74
N PRO A 46 -1.71 8.12 11.55
CA PRO A 46 -1.22 6.79 11.94
C PRO A 46 -2.31 5.88 12.54
N ARG A 47 -3.27 6.47 13.26
CA ARG A 47 -4.44 5.73 13.77
C ARG A 47 -5.33 5.22 12.63
N LEU A 48 -5.69 6.09 11.69
CA LEU A 48 -6.53 5.72 10.55
C LEU A 48 -5.85 4.69 9.65
N ILE A 49 -4.52 4.74 9.52
CA ILE A 49 -3.75 3.74 8.79
C ILE A 49 -3.87 2.37 9.44
N LYS A 50 -3.79 2.29 10.78
CA LYS A 50 -3.99 1.03 11.51
C LYS A 50 -5.41 0.50 11.35
N GLU A 51 -6.41 1.37 11.46
CA GLU A 51 -7.81 1.02 11.24
C GLU A 51 -8.03 0.51 9.81
N TYR A 52 -7.39 1.15 8.82
CA TYR A 52 -7.45 0.72 7.42
C TYR A 52 -6.84 -0.66 7.20
N ALA A 53 -5.72 -0.98 7.86
CA ALA A 53 -5.16 -2.33 7.82
C ALA A 53 -6.17 -3.38 8.34
N HIS A 54 -6.87 -3.10 9.45
CA HIS A 54 -7.93 -4.02 9.91
C HIS A 54 -9.07 -4.17 8.90
N GLN A 55 -9.48 -3.09 8.22
CA GLN A 55 -10.51 -3.16 7.18
C GLN A 55 -10.08 -4.05 6.00
N LEU A 56 -8.81 -4.04 5.62
CA LEU A 56 -8.29 -4.94 4.58
C LEU A 56 -8.36 -6.42 5.00
N LEU A 57 -8.16 -6.71 6.29
CA LEU A 57 -8.35 -8.06 6.83
C LEU A 57 -9.81 -8.47 6.79
N ASP A 58 -10.70 -7.60 7.27
CA ASP A 58 -12.13 -7.85 7.28
C ASP A 58 -12.66 -8.06 5.86
N ALA A 59 -12.19 -7.30 4.87
CA ALA A 59 -12.56 -7.48 3.47
C ALA A 59 -12.15 -8.86 2.91
N LEU A 60 -10.94 -9.35 3.24
CA LEU A 60 -10.52 -10.69 2.86
C LEU A 60 -11.32 -11.78 3.59
N TYR A 61 -11.66 -11.55 4.86
CA TYR A 61 -12.52 -12.44 5.63
C TYR A 61 -13.94 -12.52 5.05
N GLU A 62 -14.55 -11.39 4.73
CA GLU A 62 -15.90 -11.35 4.15
C GLU A 62 -15.95 -12.08 2.81
N GLN A 63 -14.90 -11.96 1.99
CA GLN A 63 -14.86 -12.58 0.68
C GLN A 63 -14.44 -14.07 0.71
N TYR A 64 -13.55 -14.48 1.62
CA TYR A 64 -12.92 -15.81 1.59
C TYR A 64 -13.08 -16.63 2.88
N GLY A 65 -13.53 -16.03 3.97
CA GLY A 65 -13.62 -16.64 5.29
C GLY A 65 -14.77 -17.62 5.47
N ASN A 66 -15.80 -17.60 4.60
CA ASN A 66 -16.94 -18.53 4.66
C ASN A 66 -17.57 -18.66 6.07
N GLY A 67 -17.61 -17.58 6.86
CA GLY A 67 -18.12 -17.57 8.24
C GLY A 67 -17.16 -18.12 9.30
N GLN A 68 -15.93 -18.47 8.93
CA GLN A 68 -14.84 -18.90 9.82
C GLN A 68 -13.81 -17.77 9.92
N ARG A 69 -13.78 -17.07 11.05
CA ARG A 69 -12.81 -15.97 11.30
C ARG A 69 -11.38 -16.48 11.50
N THR A 70 -11.23 -17.78 11.72
CA THR A 70 -9.98 -18.48 12.01
C THR A 70 -8.98 -18.34 10.87
N GLY A 71 -7.86 -17.64 11.14
CA GLY A 71 -6.79 -17.37 10.17
C GLY A 71 -6.85 -15.98 9.52
N PHE A 72 -7.88 -15.18 9.80
CA PHE A 72 -8.05 -13.81 9.29
C PHE A 72 -7.86 -12.73 10.38
N GLU A 73 -7.50 -13.10 11.60
CA GLU A 73 -7.47 -12.16 12.73
C GLU A 73 -6.23 -11.26 12.75
N ARG A 74 -5.17 -11.66 12.03
CA ARG A 74 -3.90 -10.91 11.99
C ARG A 74 -3.12 -11.18 10.72
N TYR A 75 -2.28 -10.23 10.37
CA TYR A 75 -1.22 -10.46 9.40
C TYR A 75 -0.19 -11.43 9.97
N ALA A 76 0.22 -12.41 9.16
CA ALA A 76 1.29 -13.33 9.51
C ALA A 76 2.66 -12.75 9.15
N HIS A 77 2.69 -11.79 8.23
CA HIS A 77 3.90 -11.16 7.73
C HIS A 77 3.60 -9.74 7.23
N GLU A 78 4.60 -8.86 7.30
CA GLU A 78 4.55 -7.51 6.71
C GLU A 78 5.65 -7.40 5.65
N ALA A 79 5.25 -7.08 4.42
CA ALA A 79 6.16 -6.87 3.29
C ALA A 79 6.26 -5.37 3.00
N GLN A 80 7.39 -4.78 3.34
CA GLN A 80 7.65 -3.37 3.08
C GLN A 80 8.35 -3.19 1.73
N HIS A 81 7.81 -2.27 0.92
CA HIS A 81 8.28 -1.93 -0.41
C HIS A 81 8.66 -0.46 -0.47
N SER A 82 9.51 -0.08 -1.43
CA SER A 82 9.77 1.33 -1.71
C SER A 82 8.55 1.97 -2.38
N VAL A 83 8.31 3.26 -2.12
CA VAL A 83 7.29 4.05 -2.81
C VAL A 83 7.44 4.03 -4.35
N SER A 84 8.66 3.88 -4.88
CA SER A 84 8.89 3.71 -6.32
C SER A 84 8.25 2.44 -6.91
N GLN A 85 7.97 1.45 -6.07
CA GLN A 85 7.33 0.19 -6.44
C GLN A 85 5.81 0.22 -6.25
N CYS A 86 5.24 1.34 -5.78
CA CYS A 86 3.78 1.45 -5.63
C CYS A 86 3.10 1.26 -7.00
N PRO A 87 2.12 0.35 -7.12
CA PRO A 87 1.47 0.03 -8.40
C PRO A 87 0.26 0.93 -8.69
N VAL A 88 -0.20 1.74 -7.73
CA VAL A 88 -1.42 2.56 -7.87
C VAL A 88 -1.19 3.66 -8.90
N ARG A 89 -2.10 3.81 -9.88
CA ARG A 89 -2.05 4.88 -10.89
C ARG A 89 -3.44 5.51 -11.09
N PRO A 90 -3.55 6.84 -11.25
CA PRO A 90 -2.47 7.84 -11.17
C PRO A 90 -1.92 8.01 -9.74
N CYS A 91 -0.64 8.36 -9.62
CA CYS A 91 0.04 8.56 -8.34
C CYS A 91 0.90 9.83 -8.37
N ALA A 92 0.68 10.72 -7.40
CA ALA A 92 1.43 11.98 -7.28
C ALA A 92 2.93 11.77 -7.01
N TYR A 93 3.33 10.62 -6.45
CA TYR A 93 4.74 10.28 -6.23
C TYR A 93 5.45 9.75 -7.48
N HIS A 94 4.70 9.30 -8.50
CA HIS A 94 5.24 8.91 -9.80
C HIS A 94 5.03 10.00 -10.85
N ALA A 95 4.94 11.25 -10.40
CA ALA A 95 4.73 12.46 -11.18
C ALA A 95 5.83 12.82 -12.21
N ALA A 96 6.63 11.85 -12.67
CA ALA A 96 7.19 11.93 -14.03
C ALA A 96 6.09 12.08 -15.11
N HIS A 97 4.81 11.91 -14.74
CA HIS A 97 3.63 12.24 -15.55
C HIS A 97 3.09 13.68 -15.37
N LEU A 98 3.64 14.50 -14.48
CA LEU A 98 3.19 15.89 -14.23
C LEU A 98 4.12 16.96 -14.81
N GLU A 99 5.25 16.59 -15.41
CA GLU A 99 6.01 17.54 -16.23
C GLU A 99 5.39 17.59 -17.64
N PRO A 100 4.69 18.67 -18.05
CA PRO A 100 4.58 18.93 -19.48
C PRO A 100 6.01 19.07 -19.99
N ALA A 101 6.37 18.32 -21.02
CA ALA A 101 7.62 18.51 -21.72
C ALA A 101 7.73 19.99 -22.10
N ILE A 102 8.57 20.76 -21.39
CA ILE A 102 9.03 22.05 -21.87
C ILE A 102 10.12 21.71 -22.89
N PRO A 103 9.89 21.83 -24.20
CA PRO A 103 10.97 21.65 -25.15
C PRO A 103 12.03 22.72 -24.86
N ARG A 104 13.20 22.28 -24.39
CA ARG A 104 14.37 23.15 -24.26
C ARG A 104 14.83 23.53 -25.65
N GLY A 105 14.46 24.73 -26.10
CA GLY A 105 15.11 25.37 -27.23
C GLY A 105 14.19 26.17 -28.13
N GLN A 106 13.95 27.43 -27.79
CA GLN A 106 13.79 28.49 -28.79
C GLN A 106 14.24 29.83 -28.19
N PRO A 107 15.28 30.49 -28.74
CA PRO A 107 15.65 31.83 -28.34
C PRO A 107 14.65 32.85 -28.89
N ARG A 108 14.54 33.98 -28.17
CA ARG A 108 13.70 35.15 -28.51
C ARG A 108 14.14 35.81 -29.81
#